data_AF-A0A2V8JU53-F1
#
_entry.id   AF-A0A2V8JU53-F1
#
_cell.length_a   1.000
_cell.length_b   1.000
_cell.length_c   1.000
_cell.angle_alpha   90.00
_cell.angle_beta   90.00
_cell.angle_gamma   90.00
#
_symmetry.space_group_name_H-M   'P 1'
#
loop_
_entity.id
_entity.type
_entity.pdbx_description
1 polymer ?
#
loop_
_entity_poly.entity_id
_entity_poly.type
_entity_poly.pdbx_seq_one_letter_code
_entity_poly.pdbx_strand_id
1 'polypeptide(L)'
;MMDENYTPFQINRLYEEFFERGLKYFFPFATFKPIGSSADVNEDVIDGNAETSVLSLAWLGSRYAFQNNMPFTEHDLRMLESVSAVLNTRYRMLRDADRNGLDVERFWGLPEDRYVSAFLDPRPYSDKSQSRPDRIADAIEVLRTSALTTYENRRISTGALLFGRSPDPCHELPESPPHPLQYSSALTRARSFHRLSDGLNTLALVDQDGFFVDVIDVQKWSEPYLAFPLPVPSPARYEAHSRATLCGGHICLILTSTGEMKIFADGVQVFRFLDGRWRITDAVEKYRFWKESLSNSKLAEMLFVTALNLVEDRRGGLLVVLDDASAAGRLISNSDLLTSTPRQQPAPGHASKDQFHYLLRNKCVLNLPTTILETIARIDGALILDNDSNLLAFGAILHYPDLADLHPENIEGGRASAAIAASRFG
;
A
#
# COMPACT_ATOMS: atom_id res chain seq x y z
N MET A 1 -33.62 12.84 -36.24
CA MET A 1 -32.45 12.24 -36.89
C MET A 1 -31.26 12.70 -36.07
N MET A 2 -30.87 11.94 -35.04
CA MET A 2 -29.60 12.20 -34.35
C MET A 2 -28.50 11.72 -35.31
N ASP A 3 -27.51 12.55 -35.56
CA ASP A 3 -26.35 12.23 -36.40
C ASP A 3 -25.66 10.97 -35.87
N GLU A 4 -25.57 9.92 -36.68
CA GLU A 4 -24.87 8.67 -36.35
C GLU A 4 -23.37 8.90 -36.04
N ASN A 5 -22.82 10.06 -36.42
CA ASN A 5 -21.45 10.48 -36.11
C ASN A 5 -21.30 11.18 -34.73
N TYR A 6 -22.39 11.50 -34.04
CA TYR A 6 -22.35 12.23 -32.76
C TYR A 6 -22.07 11.32 -31.56
N THR A 7 -22.56 10.08 -31.61
CA THR A 7 -22.44 9.09 -30.53
C THR A 7 -21.01 8.61 -30.30
N PRO A 8 -20.21 8.29 -31.34
CA PRO A 8 -18.80 7.90 -31.16
C PRO A 8 -17.95 9.00 -30.52
N PHE A 9 -18.18 10.26 -30.91
CA PHE A 9 -17.46 11.41 -30.35
C PHE A 9 -17.75 11.62 -28.86
N GLN A 10 -19.01 11.48 -28.44
CA GLN A 10 -19.40 11.59 -27.04
C GLN A 10 -18.82 10.47 -26.16
N ILE A 11 -18.80 9.24 -26.67
CA ILE A 11 -18.20 8.10 -25.96
C ILE A 11 -16.68 8.29 -25.82
N ASN A 12 -15.99 8.75 -26.87
CA ASN A 12 -14.56 9.03 -26.81
C ASN A 12 -14.23 10.04 -25.72
N ARG A 13 -14.93 11.18 -25.71
CA ARG A 13 -14.73 12.22 -24.69
C ARG A 13 -15.00 11.71 -23.27
N LEU A 14 -16.05 10.90 -23.09
CA LEU A 14 -16.36 10.32 -21.78
C LEU A 14 -15.23 9.40 -21.28
N TYR A 15 -14.68 8.58 -22.17
CA TYR A 15 -13.58 7.67 -21.82
C TYR A 15 -12.23 8.38 -21.65
N GLU A 16 -12.00 9.52 -22.32
CA GLU A 16 -10.88 10.42 -21.99
C GLU A 16 -11.03 10.98 -20.57
N GLU A 17 -12.24 11.43 -20.17
CA GLU A 17 -12.48 11.91 -18.81
C GLU A 17 -12.33 10.80 -17.75
N PHE A 18 -12.76 9.57 -18.06
CA PHE A 18 -12.56 8.42 -17.17
C PHE A 18 -11.09 8.03 -17.03
N PHE A 19 -10.33 8.11 -18.12
CA PHE A 19 -8.89 7.88 -18.09
C PHE A 19 -8.20 8.90 -17.18
N GLU A 20 -8.42 10.20 -17.40
CA GLU A 20 -7.84 11.25 -16.55
C GLU A 20 -8.23 11.09 -15.08
N ARG A 21 -9.51 10.80 -14.78
CA ARG A 21 -9.98 10.57 -13.41
C ARG A 21 -9.34 9.34 -12.77
N GLY A 22 -9.22 8.24 -13.51
CA GLY A 22 -8.56 7.01 -13.05
C GLY A 22 -7.09 7.27 -12.69
N LEU A 23 -6.37 8.01 -13.53
CA LEU A 23 -4.99 8.40 -13.25
C LEU A 23 -4.89 9.30 -12.01
N LYS A 24 -5.69 10.37 -11.91
CA LYS A 24 -5.69 11.27 -10.74
C LYS A 24 -6.11 10.56 -9.44
N TYR A 25 -6.86 9.46 -9.53
CA TYR A 25 -7.23 8.66 -8.38
C TYR A 25 -6.02 7.95 -7.75
N PHE A 26 -5.06 7.44 -8.52
CA PHE A 26 -3.85 6.82 -7.97
C PHE A 26 -2.69 7.82 -7.82
N PHE A 27 -2.67 8.85 -8.66
CA PHE A 27 -1.62 9.86 -8.73
C PHE A 27 -2.20 11.27 -8.48
N PRO A 28 -2.65 11.60 -7.25
CA PRO A 28 -3.33 12.86 -6.97
C PRO A 28 -2.49 14.11 -7.22
N PHE A 29 -1.17 13.97 -7.18
CA PHE A 29 -0.23 15.09 -7.34
C PHE A 29 0.35 15.16 -8.76
N ALA A 30 0.03 14.20 -9.63
CA ALA A 30 0.49 14.23 -11.00
C ALA A 30 -0.31 15.25 -11.82
N THR A 31 0.37 15.88 -12.77
CA THR A 31 -0.22 16.81 -13.71
C THR A 31 -0.44 16.13 -15.06
N PHE A 32 -1.62 16.35 -15.63
CA PHE A 32 -2.04 15.78 -16.90
C PHE A 32 -2.31 16.93 -17.88
N LYS A 33 -1.55 17.00 -18.97
CA LYS A 33 -1.63 18.10 -19.96
C LYS A 33 -1.73 17.55 -21.38
N PRO A 34 -2.66 18.03 -22.22
CA PRO A 34 -2.70 17.63 -23.62
C PRO A 34 -1.49 18.20 -24.39
N ILE A 35 -0.84 17.37 -25.21
CA ILE A 35 0.30 17.76 -26.07
C ILE A 35 -0.16 18.05 -27.51
N GLY A 36 -1.30 17.48 -27.93
CA GLY A 36 -1.89 17.67 -29.27
C GLY A 36 -2.38 16.34 -29.87
N SER A 37 -3.14 16.39 -30.96
CA SER A 37 -3.53 15.21 -31.74
C SER A 37 -2.45 14.88 -32.77
N SER A 38 -2.09 13.60 -32.89
CA SER A 38 -1.22 13.10 -33.96
C SER A 38 -2.03 12.10 -34.79
N ALA A 39 -2.11 12.34 -36.09
CA ALA A 39 -2.86 11.48 -37.02
C ALA A 39 -2.26 10.07 -37.18
N ASP A 40 -1.08 9.80 -36.61
CA ASP A 40 -0.32 8.56 -36.81
C ASP A 40 -0.28 7.62 -35.59
N VAL A 41 -0.97 7.95 -34.49
CA VAL A 41 -0.97 7.08 -33.28
C VAL A 41 -2.28 6.29 -33.22
N ASN A 42 -2.29 5.12 -33.84
CA ASN A 42 -3.42 4.19 -33.82
C ASN A 42 -3.40 3.21 -32.63
N GLU A 43 -2.37 3.26 -31.79
CA GLU A 43 -2.23 2.38 -30.62
C GLU A 43 -2.07 3.20 -29.33
N ASP A 44 -2.74 2.75 -28.26
CA ASP A 44 -2.57 3.31 -26.93
C ASP A 44 -1.18 2.89 -26.41
N VAL A 45 -0.21 3.79 -26.55
CA VAL A 45 1.18 3.57 -26.15
C VAL A 45 1.51 4.48 -24.97
N ILE A 46 2.12 3.88 -23.95
CA ILE A 46 2.79 4.57 -22.85
C ILE A 46 4.27 4.60 -23.23
N ASP A 47 4.78 5.78 -23.57
CA ASP A 47 6.19 5.99 -23.92
C ASP A 47 6.89 6.78 -22.82
N GLY A 48 7.81 6.10 -22.13
CA GLY A 48 8.65 6.67 -21.08
C GLY A 48 9.39 5.60 -20.28
N ASN A 49 10.48 6.00 -19.62
CA ASN A 49 11.30 5.13 -18.78
C ASN A 49 10.95 5.37 -17.31
N ALA A 50 11.10 4.37 -16.43
CA ALA A 50 10.91 4.49 -14.99
C ALA A 50 11.82 5.56 -14.33
N GLU A 51 12.81 6.06 -15.08
CA GLU A 51 13.73 7.12 -14.65
C GLU A 51 13.23 8.54 -14.96
N THR A 52 12.14 8.70 -15.72
CA THR A 52 11.61 10.03 -16.07
C THR A 52 10.43 10.41 -15.19
N SER A 53 10.40 11.65 -14.72
CA SER A 53 9.25 12.24 -14.03
C SER A 53 8.11 12.64 -14.97
N VAL A 54 8.27 12.41 -16.28
CA VAL A 54 7.32 12.74 -17.34
C VAL A 54 7.17 11.55 -18.27
N LEU A 55 5.92 11.21 -18.61
CA LEU A 55 5.54 10.17 -19.57
C LEU A 55 4.70 10.76 -20.70
N SER A 56 4.85 10.23 -21.91
CA SER A 56 3.93 10.50 -23.02
C SER A 56 2.89 9.38 -23.10
N LEU A 57 1.62 9.74 -22.94
CA LEU A 57 0.50 8.81 -23.02
C LEU A 57 -0.29 9.07 -24.30
N ALA A 58 -0.55 8.03 -25.08
CA ALA A 58 -1.54 8.06 -26.15
C ALA A 58 -2.82 7.36 -25.71
N TRP A 59 -3.97 8.03 -25.88
CA TRP A 59 -5.28 7.49 -25.52
C TRP A 59 -6.34 7.99 -26.50
N LEU A 60 -7.03 7.06 -27.19
CA LEU A 60 -8.12 7.37 -28.13
C LEU A 60 -7.78 8.44 -29.20
N GLY A 61 -6.52 8.44 -29.69
CA GLY A 61 -6.03 9.38 -30.72
C GLY A 61 -5.53 10.73 -30.18
N SER A 62 -5.61 10.95 -28.87
CA SER A 62 -5.08 12.12 -28.18
C SER A 62 -3.74 11.79 -27.50
N ARG A 63 -2.78 12.73 -27.49
CA ARG A 63 -1.51 12.60 -26.76
C ARG A 63 -1.47 13.52 -25.54
N TYR A 64 -0.98 12.99 -24.43
CA TYR A 64 -0.89 13.67 -23.14
C TYR A 64 0.51 13.58 -22.55
N ALA A 65 0.92 14.64 -21.85
CA ALA A 65 2.06 14.66 -20.95
C ALA A 65 1.54 14.37 -19.55
N PHE A 66 2.06 13.32 -18.93
CA PHE A 66 1.76 12.96 -17.56
C PHE A 66 3.01 13.13 -16.72
N GLN A 67 2.99 14.08 -15.79
CA GLN A 67 4.16 14.47 -15.01
C GLN A 67 3.91 14.29 -13.52
N ASN A 68 4.85 13.66 -12.83
CA ASN A 68 4.85 13.47 -11.38
C ASN A 68 6.02 14.25 -10.74
N ASN A 69 5.98 14.44 -9.43
CA ASN A 69 7.04 15.13 -8.69
C ASN A 69 8.30 14.26 -8.54
N MET A 70 8.12 12.94 -8.57
CA MET A 70 9.18 11.94 -8.51
C MET A 70 9.16 11.11 -9.81
N PRO A 71 10.27 10.44 -10.17
CA PRO A 71 10.27 9.43 -11.22
C PRO A 71 9.20 8.35 -10.97
N PHE A 72 8.63 7.81 -12.04
CA PHE A 72 7.62 6.76 -11.95
C PHE A 72 8.24 5.41 -11.65
N THR A 73 7.71 4.69 -10.66
CA THR A 73 8.20 3.35 -10.32
C THR A 73 7.62 2.28 -11.24
N GLU A 74 8.15 1.05 -11.18
CA GLU A 74 7.56 -0.08 -11.92
C GLU A 74 6.10 -0.33 -11.52
N HIS A 75 5.75 -0.16 -10.24
CA HIS A 75 4.38 -0.23 -9.77
C HIS A 75 3.52 0.91 -10.34
N ASP A 76 4.07 2.11 -10.47
CA ASP A 76 3.34 3.22 -11.08
C ASP A 76 3.02 2.92 -12.55
N LEU A 77 4.01 2.46 -13.32
CA LEU A 77 3.83 2.10 -14.72
C LEU A 77 2.80 0.97 -14.89
N ARG A 78 2.90 -0.08 -14.07
CA ARG A 78 1.93 -1.18 -14.05
C ARG A 78 0.52 -0.69 -13.70
N MET A 79 0.37 0.30 -12.82
CA MET A 79 -0.93 0.91 -12.52
C MET A 79 -1.50 1.68 -13.72
N LEU A 80 -0.66 2.43 -14.44
CA LEU A 80 -1.08 3.14 -15.66
C LEU A 80 -1.61 2.15 -16.71
N GLU A 81 -0.85 1.06 -16.94
CA GLU A 81 -1.26 -0.04 -17.83
C GLU A 81 -2.58 -0.66 -17.40
N SER A 82 -2.78 -0.84 -16.09
CA SER A 82 -3.99 -1.45 -15.53
C SER A 82 -5.23 -0.56 -15.74
N VAL A 83 -5.11 0.74 -15.53
CA VAL A 83 -6.18 1.71 -15.81
C VAL A 83 -6.51 1.69 -17.31
N SER A 84 -5.49 1.73 -18.16
CA SER A 84 -5.62 1.65 -19.61
C SER A 84 -6.34 0.36 -20.05
N ALA A 85 -5.90 -0.80 -19.57
CA ALA A 85 -6.46 -2.10 -19.95
C ALA A 85 -7.95 -2.24 -19.61
N VAL A 86 -8.36 -1.82 -18.41
CA VAL A 86 -9.77 -1.87 -17.98
C VAL A 86 -10.64 -0.95 -18.83
N LEU A 87 -10.19 0.29 -19.04
CA LEU A 87 -10.95 1.26 -19.82
C LEU A 87 -11.01 0.87 -21.30
N ASN A 88 -9.93 0.33 -21.86
CA ASN A 88 -9.89 -0.14 -23.24
C ASN A 88 -10.83 -1.32 -23.45
N THR A 89 -10.83 -2.27 -22.53
CA THR A 89 -11.77 -3.40 -22.54
C THR A 89 -13.20 -2.89 -22.54
N ARG A 90 -13.57 -2.01 -21.59
CA ARG A 90 -14.94 -1.47 -21.49
C ARG A 90 -15.34 -0.64 -22.72
N TYR A 91 -14.42 0.15 -23.25
CA TYR A 91 -14.64 0.96 -24.46
C TYR A 91 -14.92 0.05 -25.67
N ARG A 92 -14.10 -0.98 -25.90
CA ARG A 92 -14.30 -1.95 -26.99
C ARG A 92 -15.62 -2.71 -26.84
N MET A 93 -15.99 -3.10 -25.63
CA MET A 93 -17.26 -3.78 -25.37
C MET A 93 -18.48 -2.91 -25.67
N LEU A 94 -18.43 -1.61 -25.40
CA LEU A 94 -19.50 -0.69 -25.78
C LEU A 94 -19.56 -0.46 -27.29
N ARG A 95 -18.41 -0.34 -27.95
CA ARG A 95 -18.33 -0.08 -29.39
C ARG A 95 -18.74 -1.29 -30.22
N ASP A 96 -18.35 -2.49 -29.78
CA ASP A 96 -18.56 -3.75 -30.49
C ASP A 96 -19.69 -4.59 -29.83
N ALA A 97 -20.61 -3.92 -29.11
CA ALA A 97 -21.68 -4.55 -28.33
C ALA A 97 -22.54 -5.53 -29.15
N ASP A 98 -22.79 -5.21 -30.43
CA ASP A 98 -23.57 -6.03 -31.36
C ASP A 98 -22.86 -7.35 -31.76
N ARG A 99 -21.53 -7.44 -31.57
CA ARG A 99 -20.72 -8.61 -31.97
C ARG A 99 -20.35 -9.52 -30.81
N ASN A 100 -20.13 -8.96 -29.62
CA ASN A 100 -19.53 -9.69 -28.50
C ASN A 100 -20.51 -10.01 -27.36
N GLY A 101 -21.71 -9.43 -27.38
CA GLY A 101 -22.60 -9.40 -26.22
C GLY A 101 -22.03 -8.53 -25.10
N LEU A 102 -22.90 -7.85 -24.36
CA LEU A 102 -22.50 -7.06 -23.20
C LEU A 102 -22.33 -7.99 -21.99
N ASP A 103 -21.10 -8.35 -21.66
CA ASP A 103 -20.76 -8.89 -20.33
C ASP A 103 -20.82 -7.75 -19.31
N VAL A 104 -22.03 -7.54 -18.75
CA VAL A 104 -22.36 -6.44 -17.84
C VAL A 104 -21.58 -6.53 -16.52
N GLU A 105 -21.13 -7.73 -16.14
CA GLU A 105 -20.39 -7.94 -14.88
C GLU A 105 -19.08 -7.13 -14.85
N ARG A 106 -18.43 -6.96 -16.02
CA ARG A 106 -17.23 -6.12 -16.15
C ARG A 106 -17.49 -4.63 -15.91
N PHE A 107 -18.75 -4.19 -15.96
CA PHE A 107 -19.16 -2.83 -15.63
C PHE A 107 -19.63 -2.67 -14.18
N TRP A 108 -19.80 -3.76 -13.44
CA TRP A 108 -20.21 -3.72 -12.04
C TRP A 108 -19.06 -3.37 -11.09
N GLY A 109 -19.44 -2.83 -9.92
CA GLY A 109 -18.52 -2.38 -8.89
C GLY A 109 -17.89 -1.02 -9.20
N LEU A 110 -16.97 -0.61 -8.33
CA LEU A 110 -16.21 0.62 -8.54
C LEU A 110 -15.14 0.37 -9.62
N PRO A 111 -14.93 1.30 -10.58
CA PRO A 111 -13.85 1.19 -11.55
C PRO A 111 -12.48 0.98 -10.90
N GLU A 112 -12.25 1.58 -9.74
CA GLU A 112 -10.98 1.50 -9.03
C GLU A 112 -10.68 0.10 -8.49
N ASP A 113 -11.71 -0.67 -8.11
CA ASP A 113 -11.55 -2.08 -7.72
C ASP A 113 -11.08 -2.92 -8.92
N ARG A 114 -11.57 -2.58 -10.12
CA ARG A 114 -11.21 -3.23 -11.39
C ARG A 114 -9.80 -2.86 -11.82
N TYR A 115 -9.38 -1.60 -11.61
CA TYR A 115 -8.00 -1.19 -11.86
C TYR A 115 -7.01 -1.93 -10.95
N VAL A 116 -7.36 -2.11 -9.66
CA VAL A 116 -6.57 -2.91 -8.71
C VAL A 116 -6.56 -4.39 -9.12
N SER A 117 -7.69 -4.94 -9.55
CA SER A 117 -7.73 -6.31 -10.08
C SER A 117 -6.82 -6.47 -11.30
N ALA A 118 -6.93 -5.59 -12.29
CA ALA A 118 -6.11 -5.62 -13.50
C ALA A 118 -4.60 -5.49 -13.21
N PHE A 119 -4.26 -4.71 -12.18
CA PHE A 119 -2.88 -4.63 -11.70
C PHE A 119 -2.39 -5.99 -11.21
N LEU A 120 -3.17 -6.67 -10.38
CA LEU A 120 -2.79 -7.93 -9.76
C LEU A 120 -2.80 -9.11 -10.75
N ASP A 121 -3.80 -9.13 -11.64
CA ASP A 121 -3.96 -10.09 -12.72
C ASP A 121 -4.55 -9.40 -13.96
N PRO A 122 -3.76 -9.14 -15.01
CA PRO A 122 -4.24 -8.44 -16.20
C PRO A 122 -5.12 -9.33 -17.10
N ARG A 123 -5.16 -10.65 -16.87
CA ARG A 123 -5.80 -11.62 -17.77
C ARG A 123 -7.28 -11.33 -18.03
N PRO A 124 -8.14 -10.98 -17.04
CA PRO A 124 -9.56 -10.68 -17.29
C PRO A 124 -9.79 -9.53 -18.27
N TYR A 125 -8.79 -8.66 -18.45
CA TYR A 125 -8.84 -7.46 -19.28
C TYR A 125 -7.96 -7.57 -20.53
N SER A 126 -7.50 -8.78 -20.85
CA SER A 126 -6.75 -9.05 -22.09
C SER A 126 -7.69 -9.47 -23.23
N ASP A 127 -7.34 -9.11 -24.46
CA ASP A 127 -8.11 -9.41 -25.69
C ASP A 127 -8.34 -10.90 -25.94
N LYS A 128 -7.54 -11.76 -25.31
CA LYS A 128 -7.62 -13.22 -25.46
C LYS A 128 -8.46 -13.90 -24.36
N SER A 129 -9.02 -13.12 -23.42
CA SER A 129 -9.83 -13.69 -22.34
C SER A 129 -11.21 -14.10 -22.84
N GLN A 130 -11.45 -15.41 -22.93
CA GLN A 130 -12.80 -15.94 -22.85
C GLN A 130 -13.41 -15.51 -21.51
N SER A 131 -14.72 -15.23 -21.48
CA SER A 131 -15.51 -14.81 -20.30
C SER A 131 -15.15 -15.65 -19.06
N ARG A 132 -14.19 -15.16 -18.28
CA ARG A 132 -13.74 -15.74 -17.02
C ARG A 132 -14.07 -14.74 -15.92
N PRO A 133 -14.56 -15.21 -14.76
CA PRO A 133 -14.87 -14.35 -13.64
C PRO A 133 -13.60 -13.65 -13.14
N ASP A 134 -13.74 -12.38 -12.81
CA ASP A 134 -12.70 -11.59 -12.17
C ASP A 134 -12.72 -11.86 -10.66
N ARG A 135 -12.14 -12.99 -10.27
CA ARG A 135 -12.10 -13.47 -8.88
C ARG A 135 -11.48 -12.46 -7.90
N ILE A 136 -10.60 -11.58 -8.38
CA ILE A 136 -9.95 -10.59 -7.52
C ILE A 136 -10.95 -9.47 -7.21
N ALA A 137 -11.66 -8.98 -8.21
CA ALA A 137 -12.73 -8.02 -8.01
C ALA A 137 -13.88 -8.62 -7.18
N ASP A 138 -14.24 -9.88 -7.41
CA ASP A 138 -15.25 -10.59 -6.59
C ASP A 138 -14.81 -10.65 -5.11
N ALA A 139 -13.53 -10.97 -4.86
CA ALA A 139 -12.98 -10.97 -3.51
C ALA A 139 -12.98 -9.56 -2.88
N ILE A 140 -12.61 -8.52 -3.64
CA ILE A 140 -12.70 -7.13 -3.19
C ILE A 140 -14.16 -6.77 -2.84
N GLU A 141 -15.13 -7.19 -3.65
CA GLU A 141 -16.55 -6.96 -3.38
C GLU A 141 -17.02 -7.67 -2.11
N VAL A 142 -16.59 -8.92 -1.88
CA VAL A 142 -16.84 -9.64 -0.62
C VAL A 142 -16.31 -8.86 0.58
N LEU A 143 -15.07 -8.35 0.52
CA LEU A 143 -14.49 -7.55 1.60
C LEU A 143 -15.23 -6.22 1.79
N ARG A 144 -15.61 -5.56 0.69
CA ARG A 144 -16.36 -4.29 0.72
C ARG A 144 -17.73 -4.47 1.34
N THR A 145 -18.49 -5.49 0.94
CA THR A 145 -19.79 -5.78 1.53
C THR A 145 -19.63 -6.20 3.00
N SER A 146 -18.61 -6.98 3.34
CA SER A 146 -18.32 -7.36 4.73
C SER A 146 -17.99 -6.15 5.61
N ALA A 147 -17.25 -5.16 5.09
CA ALA A 147 -16.88 -3.93 5.81
C ALA A 147 -18.09 -3.07 6.22
N LEU A 148 -19.20 -3.18 5.50
CA LEU A 148 -20.46 -2.48 5.77
C LEU A 148 -21.35 -3.22 6.78
N THR A 149 -20.94 -4.41 7.22
CA THR A 149 -21.72 -5.27 8.11
C THR A 149 -21.07 -5.39 9.48
N THR A 150 -21.89 -5.77 10.46
CA THR A 150 -21.42 -6.10 11.82
C THR A 150 -21.96 -7.45 12.21
N TYR A 151 -21.21 -8.16 13.06
CA TYR A 151 -21.63 -9.42 13.65
C TYR A 151 -21.40 -9.33 15.15
N GLU A 152 -22.43 -9.65 15.96
CA GLU A 152 -22.39 -9.51 17.42
C GLU A 152 -21.90 -8.12 17.89
N ASN A 153 -22.35 -7.06 17.21
CA ASN A 153 -21.94 -5.67 17.46
C ASN A 153 -20.43 -5.40 17.30
N ARG A 154 -19.70 -6.29 16.62
CA ARG A 154 -18.30 -6.10 16.25
C ARG A 154 -18.16 -5.94 14.74
N ARG A 155 -17.21 -5.11 14.33
CA ARG A 155 -16.80 -5.02 12.94
C ARG A 155 -16.23 -6.35 12.49
N ILE A 156 -16.52 -6.71 11.24
CA ILE A 156 -16.06 -7.95 10.65
C ILE A 156 -14.61 -7.78 10.22
N SER A 157 -13.78 -8.77 10.56
CA SER A 157 -12.49 -9.00 9.93
C SER A 157 -12.55 -10.37 9.24
N THR A 158 -11.97 -10.46 8.05
CA THR A 158 -11.99 -11.67 7.22
C THR A 158 -10.91 -11.53 6.16
N GLY A 159 -10.56 -12.61 5.47
CA GLY A 159 -9.64 -12.52 4.35
C GLY A 159 -9.71 -13.71 3.42
N ALA A 160 -9.07 -13.59 2.28
CA ALA A 160 -8.95 -14.66 1.30
C ALA A 160 -7.51 -14.77 0.78
N LEU A 161 -7.04 -16.00 0.58
CA LEU A 161 -5.89 -16.32 -0.24
C LEU A 161 -6.39 -16.81 -1.59
N LEU A 162 -6.11 -16.05 -2.64
CA LEU A 162 -6.41 -16.43 -4.00
C LEU A 162 -5.25 -17.27 -4.54
N PHE A 163 -5.51 -18.54 -4.83
CA PHE A 163 -4.50 -19.48 -5.32
C PHE A 163 -3.93 -18.98 -6.65
N GLY A 164 -2.62 -19.00 -6.78
CA GLY A 164 -1.93 -18.42 -7.91
C GLY A 164 -2.00 -19.32 -9.12
N ARG A 165 -1.60 -18.80 -10.27
CA ARG A 165 -1.57 -19.56 -11.54
C ARG A 165 -0.16 -19.86 -12.03
N SER A 166 0.86 -19.38 -11.33
CA SER A 166 2.25 -19.70 -11.62
C SER A 166 2.62 -20.99 -10.88
N PRO A 167 3.66 -21.72 -11.34
CA PRO A 167 4.15 -22.88 -10.61
C PRO A 167 4.51 -22.52 -9.17
N ASP A 168 3.98 -23.26 -8.21
CA ASP A 168 4.36 -23.20 -6.80
C ASP A 168 5.08 -24.53 -6.44
N PRO A 169 6.37 -24.49 -6.03
CA PRO A 169 7.11 -25.68 -5.64
C PRO A 169 6.69 -26.26 -4.27
N CYS A 170 5.97 -25.48 -3.45
CA CYS A 170 5.61 -25.81 -2.07
C CYS A 170 4.13 -26.17 -1.90
N HIS A 171 3.25 -25.67 -2.77
CA HIS A 171 1.80 -25.94 -2.69
C HIS A 171 1.27 -26.57 -3.97
N GLU A 172 0.54 -27.66 -3.82
CA GLU A 172 -0.23 -28.27 -4.89
C GLU A 172 -1.52 -27.48 -5.17
N LEU A 173 -2.08 -27.66 -6.36
CA LEU A 173 -3.38 -27.07 -6.71
C LEU A 173 -4.44 -27.62 -5.72
N PRO A 174 -5.24 -26.76 -5.06
CA PRO A 174 -6.23 -27.23 -4.11
C PRO A 174 -7.30 -28.07 -4.81
N GLU A 175 -7.67 -29.18 -4.18
CA GLU A 175 -8.77 -30.02 -4.66
C GLU A 175 -10.11 -29.32 -4.39
N SER A 176 -10.90 -29.07 -5.44
CA SER A 176 -12.22 -28.47 -5.27
C SER A 176 -13.18 -29.47 -4.61
N PRO A 177 -13.87 -29.11 -3.51
CA PRO A 177 -14.84 -29.98 -2.88
C PRO A 177 -16.06 -30.21 -3.80
N PRO A 178 -16.87 -31.24 -3.54
CA PRO A 178 -18.09 -31.46 -4.32
C PRO A 178 -19.05 -30.27 -4.13
N HIS A 179 -19.47 -29.67 -5.26
CA HIS A 179 -20.34 -28.49 -5.32
C HIS A 179 -19.76 -27.25 -4.61
N PRO A 180 -18.60 -26.75 -5.07
CA PRO A 180 -17.96 -25.63 -4.41
C PRO A 180 -18.77 -24.34 -4.65
N LEU A 181 -18.77 -23.44 -3.66
CA LEU A 181 -19.46 -22.15 -3.78
C LEU A 181 -18.53 -21.13 -4.43
N GLN A 182 -19.05 -20.29 -5.31
CA GLN A 182 -18.28 -19.17 -5.84
C GLN A 182 -17.96 -18.17 -4.71
N TYR A 183 -16.71 -17.73 -4.63
CA TYR A 183 -16.31 -16.70 -3.68
C TYR A 183 -16.76 -15.32 -4.16
N SER A 184 -18.03 -14.99 -3.89
CA SER A 184 -18.67 -13.75 -4.33
C SER A 184 -19.50 -13.11 -3.22
N SER A 185 -19.99 -11.88 -3.44
CA SER A 185 -20.82 -11.15 -2.49
C SER A 185 -22.12 -11.88 -2.11
N ALA A 186 -22.53 -12.92 -2.87
CA ALA A 186 -23.61 -13.80 -2.47
C ALA A 186 -23.33 -14.53 -1.14
N LEU A 187 -22.07 -14.89 -0.86
CA LEU A 187 -21.67 -15.59 0.38
C LEU A 187 -21.89 -14.73 1.62
N THR A 188 -21.78 -13.40 1.51
CA THR A 188 -21.94 -12.49 2.65
C THR A 188 -23.39 -12.43 3.16
N ARG A 189 -24.35 -13.05 2.45
CA ARG A 189 -25.73 -13.22 2.93
C ARG A 189 -25.82 -14.28 4.04
N ALA A 190 -24.91 -15.25 4.06
CA ALA A 190 -24.84 -16.25 5.11
C ALA A 190 -24.09 -15.68 6.32
N ARG A 191 -24.77 -15.46 7.44
CA ARG A 191 -24.15 -14.88 8.66
C ARG A 191 -22.94 -15.68 9.17
N SER A 192 -22.95 -17.00 8.98
CA SER A 192 -21.84 -17.89 9.38
C SER A 192 -20.57 -17.67 8.56
N PHE A 193 -20.67 -17.18 7.33
CA PHE A 193 -19.53 -16.95 6.44
C PHE A 193 -18.47 -16.05 7.10
N HIS A 194 -18.91 -14.97 7.77
CA HIS A 194 -18.04 -14.04 8.46
C HIS A 194 -17.33 -14.60 9.71
N ARG A 195 -17.61 -15.86 10.09
CA ARG A 195 -16.94 -16.58 11.19
C ARG A 195 -15.99 -17.67 10.70
N LEU A 196 -15.96 -17.95 9.40
CA LEU A 196 -15.09 -18.98 8.84
C LEU A 196 -13.64 -18.53 8.80
N SER A 197 -13.37 -17.23 8.70
CA SER A 197 -12.01 -16.68 8.72
C SER A 197 -11.97 -15.36 9.48
N ASP A 198 -10.82 -15.07 10.12
CA ASP A 198 -10.60 -13.81 10.85
C ASP A 198 -9.72 -12.81 10.07
N GLY A 199 -9.17 -13.23 8.92
CA GLY A 199 -8.29 -12.44 8.06
C GLY A 199 -6.85 -12.34 8.55
N LEU A 200 -6.58 -12.67 9.81
CA LEU A 200 -5.26 -12.51 10.42
C LEU A 200 -4.55 -13.87 10.60
N ASN A 201 -5.22 -14.84 11.18
CA ASN A 201 -4.68 -16.19 11.37
C ASN A 201 -5.26 -17.16 10.33
N THR A 202 -6.50 -16.91 9.91
CA THR A 202 -7.24 -17.79 9.00
C THR A 202 -7.72 -17.03 7.77
N LEU A 203 -7.69 -17.68 6.61
CA LEU A 203 -8.10 -17.12 5.32
C LEU A 203 -8.99 -18.12 4.57
N ALA A 204 -9.96 -17.62 3.82
CA ALA A 204 -10.64 -18.40 2.80
C ALA A 204 -9.68 -18.70 1.62
N LEU A 205 -9.46 -19.97 1.30
CA LEU A 205 -8.71 -20.37 0.12
C LEU A 205 -9.65 -20.36 -1.10
N VAL A 206 -9.27 -19.62 -2.13
CA VAL A 206 -10.02 -19.50 -3.37
C VAL A 206 -9.18 -20.04 -4.51
N ASP A 207 -9.71 -20.97 -5.30
CA ASP A 207 -8.97 -21.58 -6.41
C ASP A 207 -8.77 -20.64 -7.62
N GLN A 208 -8.24 -21.19 -8.71
CA GLN A 208 -7.95 -20.43 -9.93
C GLN A 208 -9.21 -20.04 -10.71
N ASP A 209 -10.34 -20.70 -10.47
CA ASP A 209 -11.63 -20.49 -11.13
C ASP A 209 -12.57 -19.61 -10.28
N GLY A 210 -12.18 -19.25 -9.06
CA GLY A 210 -12.91 -18.34 -8.18
C GLY A 210 -13.81 -19.05 -7.18
N PHE A 211 -13.63 -20.35 -6.97
CA PHE A 211 -14.39 -21.11 -5.99
C PHE A 211 -13.74 -21.09 -4.61
N PHE A 212 -14.56 -21.01 -3.58
CA PHE A 212 -14.16 -21.17 -2.19
C PHE A 212 -13.96 -22.66 -1.88
N VAL A 213 -12.70 -23.08 -1.70
CA VAL A 213 -12.33 -24.50 -1.64
C VAL A 213 -11.93 -24.98 -0.24
N ASP A 214 -11.37 -24.12 0.61
CA ASP A 214 -10.97 -24.48 1.97
C ASP A 214 -10.80 -23.24 2.88
N VAL A 215 -10.63 -23.43 4.19
CA VAL A 215 -10.16 -22.43 5.14
C VAL A 215 -8.77 -22.82 5.65
N ILE A 216 -7.78 -21.95 5.42
CA ILE A 216 -6.39 -22.23 5.77
C ILE A 216 -5.94 -21.41 6.98
N ASP A 217 -4.96 -21.96 7.71
CA ASP A 217 -4.12 -21.22 8.66
C ASP A 217 -2.94 -20.60 7.89
N VAL A 218 -2.85 -19.27 7.88
CA VAL A 218 -1.85 -18.55 7.08
C VAL A 218 -0.43 -18.77 7.58
N GLN A 219 -0.25 -18.99 8.90
CA GLN A 219 1.07 -19.27 9.46
C GLN A 219 1.57 -20.60 8.94
N LYS A 220 0.74 -21.64 9.03
CA LYS A 220 1.07 -22.99 8.50
C LYS A 220 1.31 -22.97 7.00
N TRP A 221 0.46 -22.27 6.25
CA TRP A 221 0.66 -22.08 4.80
C TRP A 221 2.01 -21.42 4.48
N SER A 222 2.46 -20.51 5.33
CA SER A 222 3.72 -19.79 5.11
C SER A 222 4.98 -20.51 5.59
N GLU A 223 4.86 -21.63 6.33
CA GLU A 223 5.99 -22.39 6.90
C GLU A 223 7.06 -22.78 5.85
N PRO A 224 6.71 -23.27 4.64
CA PRO A 224 7.69 -23.60 3.61
C PRO A 224 8.55 -22.40 3.18
N TYR A 225 8.05 -21.18 3.38
CA TYR A 225 8.67 -19.94 2.95
C TYR A 225 9.49 -19.21 4.04
N LEU A 226 9.61 -19.76 5.26
CA LEU A 226 10.28 -19.10 6.37
C LEU A 226 11.77 -18.79 6.10
N ALA A 227 12.45 -19.68 5.38
CA ALA A 227 13.87 -19.52 5.04
C ALA A 227 14.12 -18.56 3.88
N PHE A 228 13.09 -18.18 3.13
CA PHE A 228 13.23 -17.32 1.97
C PHE A 228 13.18 -15.85 2.39
N PRO A 229 14.05 -14.99 1.84
CA PRO A 229 14.02 -13.56 2.13
C PRO A 229 12.78 -12.93 1.49
N LEU A 230 12.13 -12.03 2.23
CA LEU A 230 11.10 -11.16 1.66
C LEU A 230 11.78 -10.04 0.85
N PRO A 231 11.15 -9.53 -0.24
CA PRO A 231 11.69 -8.41 -1.01
C PRO A 231 11.85 -7.14 -0.17
N VAL A 232 10.98 -6.98 0.82
CA VAL A 232 10.96 -5.86 1.78
C VAL A 232 10.59 -6.39 3.16
N PRO A 233 11.11 -5.80 4.25
CA PRO A 233 10.62 -6.12 5.58
C PRO A 233 9.12 -5.87 5.68
N SER A 234 8.41 -6.80 6.32
CA SER A 234 6.96 -6.77 6.47
C SER A 234 6.57 -6.36 7.90
N PRO A 235 5.42 -5.70 8.13
CA PRO A 235 4.90 -5.54 9.48
C PRO A 235 4.73 -6.92 10.14
N ALA A 236 5.15 -7.04 11.40
CA ALA A 236 5.19 -8.33 12.10
C ALA A 236 3.83 -9.05 12.11
N ARG A 237 2.73 -8.28 12.16
CA ARG A 237 1.36 -8.81 12.14
C ARG A 237 0.98 -9.51 10.83
N TYR A 238 1.60 -9.15 9.70
CA TYR A 238 1.26 -9.66 8.36
C TYR A 238 2.46 -10.29 7.63
N GLU A 239 3.49 -10.70 8.38
CA GLU A 239 4.65 -11.38 7.82
C GLU A 239 4.21 -12.69 7.13
N ALA A 240 3.32 -13.45 7.76
CA ALA A 240 2.78 -14.70 7.20
C ALA A 240 2.02 -14.46 5.88
N HIS A 241 1.21 -13.40 5.78
CA HIS A 241 0.51 -13.05 4.53
C HIS A 241 1.47 -12.65 3.42
N SER A 242 2.53 -11.93 3.77
CA SER A 242 3.59 -11.58 2.82
C SER A 242 4.24 -12.86 2.30
N ARG A 243 4.71 -13.74 3.20
CA ARG A 243 5.31 -15.03 2.85
C ARG A 243 4.39 -15.95 2.05
N ALA A 244 3.10 -16.02 2.40
CA ALA A 244 2.10 -16.82 1.69
C ALA A 244 1.96 -16.43 0.21
N THR A 245 2.41 -15.22 -0.16
CA THR A 245 2.35 -14.69 -1.52
C THR A 245 3.70 -14.65 -2.23
N LEU A 246 4.75 -15.21 -1.63
CA LEU A 246 6.12 -15.11 -2.14
C LEU A 246 6.34 -15.90 -3.45
N CYS A 247 5.57 -16.96 -3.67
CA CYS A 247 5.67 -17.85 -4.83
C CYS A 247 4.27 -18.20 -5.36
N GLY A 248 4.20 -18.88 -6.50
CA GLY A 248 2.93 -19.35 -7.10
C GLY A 248 2.06 -18.26 -7.73
N GLY A 249 2.34 -16.98 -7.47
CA GLY A 249 1.47 -15.85 -7.85
C GLY A 249 0.20 -15.79 -7.01
N HIS A 250 0.28 -16.21 -5.75
CA HIS A 250 -0.82 -16.09 -4.79
C HIS A 250 -1.08 -14.63 -4.41
N ILE A 251 -2.32 -14.34 -4.04
CA ILE A 251 -2.73 -13.00 -3.61
C ILE A 251 -3.50 -13.13 -2.30
N CYS A 252 -3.04 -12.46 -1.24
CA CYS A 252 -3.83 -12.33 -0.01
C CYS A 252 -4.63 -11.02 -0.06
N LEU A 253 -5.92 -11.09 0.25
CA LEU A 253 -6.75 -9.92 0.52
C LEU A 253 -7.29 -10.01 1.95
N ILE A 254 -7.16 -8.93 2.72
CA ILE A 254 -7.54 -8.91 4.12
C ILE A 254 -8.44 -7.70 4.37
N LEU A 255 -9.54 -7.91 5.10
CA LEU A 255 -10.30 -6.86 5.75
C LEU A 255 -9.98 -6.86 7.25
N THR A 256 -9.43 -5.76 7.73
CA THR A 256 -9.12 -5.59 9.16
C THR A 256 -10.36 -5.19 9.95
N SER A 257 -10.32 -5.36 11.27
CA SER A 257 -11.37 -4.89 12.17
C SER A 257 -11.55 -3.36 12.18
N THR A 258 -10.57 -2.61 11.66
CA THR A 258 -10.65 -1.15 11.51
C THR A 258 -11.37 -0.74 10.21
N GLY A 259 -11.70 -1.69 9.35
CA GLY A 259 -12.33 -1.45 8.04
C GLY A 259 -11.32 -1.12 6.93
N GLU A 260 -10.02 -1.35 7.16
CA GLU A 260 -9.01 -1.25 6.12
C GLU A 260 -8.97 -2.53 5.31
N MET A 261 -8.78 -2.41 3.99
CA MET A 261 -8.42 -3.56 3.17
C MET A 261 -6.93 -3.52 2.84
N LYS A 262 -6.28 -4.68 2.86
CA LYS A 262 -4.87 -4.83 2.49
C LYS A 262 -4.75 -5.93 1.46
N ILE A 263 -3.89 -5.72 0.47
CA ILE A 263 -3.58 -6.72 -0.54
C ILE A 263 -2.09 -7.00 -0.50
N PHE A 264 -1.75 -8.28 -0.39
CA PHE A 264 -0.38 -8.77 -0.49
C PHE A 264 -0.25 -9.62 -1.76
N ALA A 265 0.84 -9.41 -2.49
CA ALA A 265 1.23 -10.17 -3.66
C ALA A 265 2.75 -10.13 -3.76
N ASP A 266 3.36 -11.18 -4.32
CA ASP A 266 4.80 -11.27 -4.55
C ASP A 266 5.65 -10.97 -3.30
N GLY A 267 5.18 -11.37 -2.12
CA GLY A 267 5.91 -11.15 -0.87
C GLY A 267 5.75 -9.77 -0.24
N VAL A 268 4.93 -8.87 -0.81
CA VAL A 268 4.84 -7.47 -0.35
C VAL A 268 3.39 -6.98 -0.25
N GLN A 269 3.12 -6.01 0.64
CA GLN A 269 1.84 -5.30 0.63
C GLN A 269 1.82 -4.34 -0.56
N VAL A 270 1.02 -4.64 -1.58
CA VAL A 270 0.94 -3.86 -2.82
C VAL A 270 -0.10 -2.74 -2.72
N PHE A 271 -1.26 -3.01 -2.14
CA PHE A 271 -2.33 -2.04 -1.98
C PHE A 271 -2.85 -1.97 -0.55
N ARG A 272 -3.36 -0.78 -0.22
CA ARG A 272 -4.23 -0.57 0.94
C ARG A 272 -5.46 0.23 0.54
N PHE A 273 -6.61 -0.10 1.11
CA PHE A 273 -7.83 0.68 1.05
C PHE A 273 -8.09 1.28 2.43
N LEU A 274 -8.14 2.60 2.50
CA LEU A 274 -8.47 3.34 3.71
C LEU A 274 -9.22 4.62 3.30
N ASP A 275 -10.19 5.03 4.12
CA ASP A 275 -10.99 6.25 3.91
C ASP A 275 -11.60 6.36 2.50
N GLY A 276 -12.10 5.23 1.98
CA GLY A 276 -12.75 5.19 0.68
C GLY A 276 -11.81 5.14 -0.53
N ARG A 277 -10.49 5.08 -0.32
CA ARG A 277 -9.50 5.19 -1.40
C ARG A 277 -8.46 4.08 -1.41
N TRP A 278 -8.24 3.47 -2.58
CA TRP A 278 -7.06 2.62 -2.81
C TRP A 278 -5.79 3.47 -2.92
N ARG A 279 -4.72 2.96 -2.33
CA ARG A 279 -3.38 3.53 -2.42
C ARG A 279 -2.39 2.42 -2.75
N ILE A 280 -1.55 2.67 -3.74
CA ILE A 280 -0.35 1.87 -3.99
C ILE A 280 0.58 2.09 -2.79
N THR A 281 1.08 1.01 -2.21
CA THR A 281 1.98 1.10 -1.07
C THR A 281 3.42 1.36 -1.52
N ASP A 282 3.84 0.71 -2.61
CA ASP A 282 5.20 0.75 -3.16
C ASP A 282 6.29 0.57 -2.10
N ALA A 283 6.14 -0.50 -1.30
CA ALA A 283 6.97 -0.74 -0.13
C ALA A 283 8.45 -0.98 -0.50
N VAL A 284 8.71 -1.64 -1.62
CA VAL A 284 10.07 -1.95 -2.11
C VAL A 284 10.84 -0.67 -2.38
N GLU A 285 10.27 0.25 -3.15
CA GLU A 285 10.92 1.52 -3.47
C GLU A 285 11.12 2.40 -2.24
N LYS A 286 10.11 2.49 -1.36
CA LYS A 286 10.23 3.24 -0.10
C LYS A 286 11.34 2.69 0.80
N TYR A 287 11.47 1.37 0.86
CA TYR A 287 12.53 0.74 1.64
C TYR A 287 13.91 0.93 0.99
N ARG A 288 14.00 0.89 -0.34
CA ARG A 288 15.22 1.23 -1.09
C ARG A 288 15.68 2.64 -0.72
N PHE A 289 14.77 3.62 -0.75
CA PHE A 289 15.06 4.99 -0.35
C PHE A 289 15.63 5.06 1.08
N TRP A 290 14.99 4.39 2.05
CA TRP A 290 15.49 4.36 3.44
C TRP A 290 16.88 3.73 3.56
N LYS A 291 17.15 2.65 2.82
CA LYS A 291 18.45 2.00 2.78
C LYS A 291 19.55 2.88 2.18
N GLU A 292 19.21 3.69 1.19
CA GLU A 292 20.16 4.60 0.54
C GLU A 292 20.41 5.87 1.36
N SER A 293 19.39 6.36 2.07
CA SER A 293 19.54 7.52 2.96
C SER A 293 20.34 7.21 4.22
N LEU A 294 20.35 5.96 4.68
CA LEU A 294 21.02 5.57 5.92
C LEU A 294 22.30 4.78 5.64
N SER A 295 23.42 5.21 6.21
CA SER A 295 24.71 4.52 6.07
C SER A 295 24.70 3.09 6.63
N ASN A 296 23.77 2.79 7.55
CA ASN A 296 23.65 1.51 8.23
C ASN A 296 22.37 0.77 7.79
N SER A 297 22.52 -0.26 6.95
CA SER A 297 21.38 -1.02 6.42
C SER A 297 20.57 -1.76 7.49
N LYS A 298 21.20 -2.19 8.59
CA LYS A 298 20.48 -2.85 9.70
C LYS A 298 19.62 -1.85 10.46
N LEU A 299 20.12 -0.64 10.64
CA LEU A 299 19.33 0.46 11.22
C LEU A 299 18.14 0.81 10.32
N ALA A 300 18.37 0.92 9.01
CA ALA A 300 17.31 1.19 8.04
C ALA A 300 16.20 0.13 8.12
N GLU A 301 16.56 -1.16 8.15
CA GLU A 301 15.61 -2.25 8.31
C GLU A 301 14.82 -2.16 9.62
N MET A 302 15.51 -1.99 10.75
CA MET A 302 14.88 -1.89 12.07
C MET A 302 13.91 -0.71 12.16
N LEU A 303 14.30 0.46 11.67
CA LEU A 303 13.45 1.65 11.67
C LEU A 303 12.26 1.49 10.71
N PHE A 304 12.47 0.87 9.55
CA PHE A 304 11.41 0.62 8.59
C PHE A 304 10.35 -0.32 9.16
N VAL A 305 10.77 -1.45 9.75
CA VAL A 305 9.85 -2.38 10.44
C VAL A 305 9.13 -1.70 11.59
N THR A 306 9.85 -0.89 12.39
CA THR A 306 9.24 -0.11 13.47
C THR A 306 8.15 0.80 12.92
N ALA A 307 8.42 1.56 11.85
CA ALA A 307 7.45 2.44 11.22
C ALA A 307 6.24 1.68 10.68
N LEU A 308 6.44 0.53 10.04
CA LEU A 308 5.34 -0.34 9.58
C LEU A 308 4.46 -0.78 10.76
N ASN A 309 5.05 -1.27 11.85
CA ASN A 309 4.32 -1.70 13.04
C ASN A 309 3.56 -0.55 13.71
N LEU A 310 4.13 0.66 13.76
CA LEU A 310 3.43 1.85 14.23
C LEU A 310 2.22 2.19 13.37
N VAL A 311 2.36 2.11 12.04
CA VAL A 311 1.24 2.34 11.10
C VAL A 311 0.12 1.31 11.32
N GLU A 312 0.45 0.03 11.50
CA GLU A 312 -0.55 -1.02 11.76
C GLU A 312 -1.30 -0.85 13.08
N ASP A 313 -0.67 -0.23 14.08
CA ASP A 313 -1.30 0.12 15.35
C ASP A 313 -1.96 1.52 15.34
N ARG A 314 -1.99 2.18 14.17
CA ARG A 314 -2.47 3.57 13.98
C ARG A 314 -1.83 4.55 14.97
N ARG A 315 -0.52 4.38 15.20
CA ARG A 315 0.29 5.26 16.03
C ARG A 315 1.19 6.10 15.15
N GLY A 316 1.22 7.40 15.41
CA GLY A 316 2.22 8.29 14.85
C GLY A 316 3.55 8.13 15.58
N GLY A 317 4.64 8.44 14.88
CA GLY A 317 5.97 8.57 15.44
C GLY A 317 6.79 9.54 14.59
N LEU A 318 7.87 10.08 15.16
CA LEU A 318 8.84 10.89 14.45
C LEU A 318 10.22 10.29 14.70
N LEU A 319 10.81 9.71 13.66
CA LEU A 319 12.13 9.09 13.70
C LEU A 319 13.12 10.05 13.03
N VAL A 320 14.19 10.40 13.72
CA VAL A 320 15.25 11.28 13.23
C VAL A 320 16.58 10.54 13.38
N VAL A 321 17.33 10.44 12.29
CA VAL A 321 18.71 9.95 12.30
C VAL A 321 19.60 11.12 11.93
N LEU A 322 20.58 11.42 12.78
CA LEU A 322 21.52 12.52 12.55
C LEU A 322 22.77 12.01 11.85
N ASP A 323 23.25 12.78 10.87
CA ASP A 323 24.56 12.57 10.25
C ASP A 323 25.69 12.82 11.24
N ASP A 324 25.55 13.87 12.06
CA ASP A 324 26.46 14.24 13.13
C ASP A 324 25.71 14.28 14.47
N ALA A 325 26.04 13.35 15.37
CA ALA A 325 25.47 13.28 16.72
C ALA A 325 25.65 14.58 17.52
N SER A 326 26.70 15.36 17.24
CA SER A 326 26.96 16.64 17.91
C SER A 326 25.91 17.71 17.59
N ALA A 327 25.19 17.55 16.47
CA ALA A 327 24.13 18.46 16.06
C ALA A 327 22.84 18.31 16.90
N ALA A 328 22.70 17.23 17.68
CA ALA A 328 21.51 16.97 18.48
C ALA A 328 21.15 18.15 19.42
N GLY A 329 22.14 18.77 20.06
CA GLY A 329 21.93 19.93 20.94
C GLY A 329 21.48 21.22 20.23
N ARG A 330 21.55 21.27 18.90
CA ARG A 330 20.97 22.36 18.09
C ARG A 330 19.51 22.10 17.74
N LEU A 331 19.12 20.82 17.67
CA LEU A 331 17.79 20.38 17.29
C LEU A 331 16.86 20.22 18.49
N ILE A 332 17.37 19.90 19.68
CA ILE A 332 16.57 19.67 20.89
C ILE A 332 17.19 20.32 22.13
N SER A 333 16.38 20.49 23.18
CA SER A 333 16.87 20.94 24.47
C SER A 333 17.93 19.98 25.03
N ASN A 334 18.98 20.53 25.64
CA ASN A 334 19.99 19.74 26.33
C ASN A 334 19.38 18.84 27.42
N SER A 335 18.23 19.21 28.02
CA SER A 335 17.55 18.35 29.01
C SER A 335 16.97 17.07 28.41
N ASP A 336 16.69 17.04 27.10
CA ASP A 336 16.16 15.87 26.39
C ASP A 336 17.26 14.89 25.95
N LEU A 337 18.53 15.31 25.95
CA LEU A 337 19.66 14.43 25.62
C LEU A 337 19.86 13.37 26.69
N LEU A 338 20.04 12.11 26.29
CA LEU A 338 20.29 11.01 27.22
C LEU A 338 21.65 11.09 27.91
N THR A 339 22.61 11.80 27.30
CA THR A 339 23.92 12.09 27.90
C THR A 339 23.83 13.11 29.04
N SER A 340 22.75 13.89 29.12
CA SER A 340 22.56 14.86 30.19
C SER A 340 22.24 14.15 31.51
N THR A 341 23.00 14.49 32.56
CA THR A 341 22.68 14.13 33.93
C THR A 341 21.57 15.05 34.47
N PRO A 342 20.50 14.49 35.07
CA PRO A 342 19.48 15.30 35.73
C PRO A 342 20.13 16.23 36.75
N ARG A 343 19.91 17.54 36.62
CA ARG A 343 20.56 18.54 37.48
C ARG A 343 20.03 18.53 38.92
N GLN A 344 18.81 18.04 39.15
CA GLN A 344 18.16 18.04 40.47
C GLN A 344 17.24 16.82 40.61
N GLN A 345 17.15 16.26 41.83
CA GLN A 345 16.08 15.33 42.18
C GLN A 345 14.75 16.09 42.11
N PRO A 346 13.71 15.52 41.47
CA PRO A 346 12.41 16.16 41.37
C PRO A 346 11.82 16.44 42.75
N ALA A 347 11.05 17.52 42.85
CA ALA A 347 10.22 17.74 44.01
C ALA A 347 9.25 16.56 44.20
N PRO A 348 8.94 16.15 45.45
CA PRO A 348 8.01 15.05 45.72
C PRO A 348 6.67 15.29 45.00
N GLY A 349 6.27 14.37 44.12
CA GLY A 349 5.01 14.45 43.36
C GLY A 349 5.11 14.95 41.92
N HIS A 350 6.28 15.38 41.45
CA HIS A 350 6.49 15.75 40.04
C HIS A 350 7.40 14.76 39.31
N ALA A 351 6.79 13.82 38.58
CA ALA A 351 7.50 12.97 37.63
C ALA A 351 7.75 13.76 36.32
N SER A 352 9.00 13.85 35.92
CA SER A 352 9.46 14.46 34.68
C SER A 352 10.13 13.39 33.82
N LYS A 353 9.99 13.50 32.50
CA LYS A 353 10.42 12.48 31.53
C LYS A 353 11.92 12.14 31.63
N ASP A 354 12.75 13.13 31.94
CA ASP A 354 14.19 13.02 32.15
C ASP A 354 14.55 12.05 33.30
N GLN A 355 13.63 11.77 34.23
CA GLN A 355 13.82 10.77 35.28
C GLN A 355 13.93 9.35 34.74
N PHE A 356 13.42 9.07 33.53
CA PHE A 356 13.51 7.76 32.90
C PHE A 356 14.72 7.62 31.96
N HIS A 357 15.48 8.69 31.72
CA HIS A 357 16.61 8.66 30.78
C HIS A 357 17.68 7.63 31.16
N TYR A 358 17.85 7.33 32.45
CA TYR A 358 18.83 6.32 32.89
C TYR A 358 18.56 4.91 32.35
N LEU A 359 17.31 4.57 32.00
CA LEU A 359 16.94 3.25 31.47
C LEU A 359 17.47 3.02 30.05
N LEU A 360 17.61 4.10 29.28
CA LEU A 360 17.91 4.07 27.85
C LEU A 360 19.24 4.76 27.49
N ARG A 361 19.96 5.28 28.49
CA ARG A 361 21.29 5.89 28.31
C ARG A 361 22.30 4.88 27.78
N ASN A 362 23.15 5.32 26.84
CA ASN A 362 24.21 4.52 26.22
C ASN A 362 23.70 3.23 25.56
N LYS A 363 22.47 3.24 25.04
CA LYS A 363 21.90 2.11 24.31
C LYS A 363 22.11 2.30 22.82
N CYS A 364 22.54 1.23 22.16
CA CYS A 364 22.44 1.07 20.73
C CYS A 364 21.10 0.40 20.41
N VAL A 365 20.30 0.99 19.50
CA VAL A 365 18.95 0.48 19.20
C VAL A 365 18.98 -0.90 18.56
N LEU A 366 20.05 -1.26 17.85
CA LEU A 366 20.23 -2.59 17.28
C LEU A 366 20.32 -3.70 18.33
N ASN A 367 20.63 -3.34 19.58
CA ASN A 367 20.69 -4.28 20.71
C ASN A 367 19.40 -4.28 21.55
N LEU A 368 18.40 -3.48 21.18
CA LEU A 368 17.11 -3.44 21.85
C LEU A 368 16.11 -4.36 21.12
N PRO A 369 15.22 -5.05 21.84
CA PRO A 369 14.04 -5.66 21.24
C PRO A 369 13.21 -4.61 20.49
N THR A 370 12.71 -4.96 19.30
CA THR A 370 11.88 -4.07 18.47
C THR A 370 10.67 -3.52 19.22
N THR A 371 10.09 -4.32 20.13
CA THR A 371 8.96 -3.90 20.98
C THR A 371 9.29 -2.73 21.91
N ILE A 372 10.54 -2.64 22.39
CA ILE A 372 11.01 -1.48 23.17
C ILE A 372 11.13 -0.27 22.27
N LEU A 373 11.73 -0.43 21.08
CA LEU A 373 11.90 0.64 20.10
C LEU A 373 10.55 1.23 19.67
N GLU A 374 9.58 0.38 19.36
CA GLU A 374 8.20 0.79 19.07
C GLU A 374 7.56 1.52 20.25
N THR A 375 7.78 1.05 21.48
CA THR A 375 7.22 1.67 22.68
C THR A 375 7.74 3.10 22.86
N ILE A 376 9.05 3.31 22.68
CA ILE A 376 9.65 4.64 22.83
C ILE A 376 9.36 5.55 21.64
N ALA A 377 9.21 5.00 20.44
CA ALA A 377 8.83 5.76 19.24
C ALA A 377 7.38 6.27 19.25
N ARG A 378 6.51 5.64 20.07
CA ARG A 378 5.11 6.09 20.30
C ARG A 378 5.01 7.27 21.28
N ILE A 379 6.07 7.56 22.04
CA ILE A 379 6.08 8.67 22.98
C ILE A 379 5.99 9.97 22.18
N ASP A 380 5.21 10.93 22.68
CA ASP A 380 5.06 12.21 21.99
C ASP A 380 6.40 12.95 21.88
N GLY A 381 6.68 13.49 20.70
CA GLY A 381 8.00 13.99 20.30
C GLY A 381 8.76 13.05 19.36
N ALA A 382 10.06 13.32 19.20
CA ALA A 382 10.95 12.60 18.30
C ALA A 382 11.80 11.55 19.02
N LEU A 383 12.05 10.43 18.33
CA LEU A 383 13.13 9.50 18.60
C LEU A 383 14.35 9.93 17.78
N ILE A 384 15.47 10.21 18.43
CA ILE A 384 16.68 10.75 17.78
C ILE A 384 17.84 9.77 17.95
N LEU A 385 18.43 9.39 16.82
CA LEU A 385 19.52 8.44 16.69
C LEU A 385 20.69 9.06 15.92
N ASP A 386 21.87 8.45 15.98
CA ASP A 386 22.96 8.68 15.02
C ASP A 386 23.11 7.50 14.04
N ASN A 387 23.96 7.67 13.03
CA ASN A 387 24.29 6.63 12.04
C ASN A 387 24.90 5.35 12.66
N ASP A 388 25.53 5.46 13.84
CA ASP A 388 26.05 4.34 14.62
C ASP A 388 24.95 3.60 15.42
N SER A 389 23.69 3.99 15.23
CA SER A 389 22.51 3.43 15.90
C SER A 389 22.48 3.69 17.41
N ASN A 390 23.21 4.69 17.91
CA ASN A 390 23.12 5.09 19.30
C ASN A 390 21.86 5.93 19.52
N LEU A 391 21.16 5.64 20.61
CA LEU A 391 20.01 6.43 21.03
C LEU A 391 20.48 7.72 21.71
N LEU A 392 20.13 8.86 21.11
CA LEU A 392 20.52 10.19 21.59
C LEU A 392 19.43 10.83 22.44
N ALA A 393 18.16 10.68 22.03
CA ALA A 393 16.98 11.17 22.74
C ALA A 393 15.72 10.38 22.34
N PHE A 394 14.69 10.42 23.19
CA PHE A 394 13.35 9.92 22.87
C PHE A 394 12.31 10.92 23.35
N GLY A 395 11.13 10.99 22.72
CA GLY A 395 10.06 11.93 23.05
C GLY A 395 10.48 13.41 23.06
N ALA A 396 11.51 13.78 22.29
CA ALA A 396 12.10 15.12 22.33
C ALA A 396 11.33 16.09 21.44
N ILE A 397 11.17 17.34 21.88
CA ILE A 397 10.52 18.38 21.07
C ILE A 397 11.59 19.04 20.20
N LEU A 398 11.41 18.97 18.87
CA LEU A 398 12.36 19.59 17.94
C LEU A 398 12.21 21.12 17.98
N HIS A 399 13.33 21.81 18.15
CA HIS A 399 13.46 23.25 17.99
C HIS A 399 13.86 23.56 16.55
N TYR A 400 13.05 24.35 15.85
CA TYR A 400 13.44 24.89 14.55
C TYR A 400 13.00 26.36 14.43
N PRO A 401 13.90 27.28 14.03
CA PRO A 401 13.63 28.72 14.19
C PRO A 401 12.73 29.34 13.13
N ASP A 402 12.53 28.72 11.98
CA ASP A 402 11.82 29.39 10.89
C ASP A 402 11.10 28.42 9.93
N LEU A 403 9.77 28.57 9.85
CA LEU A 403 8.93 27.92 8.84
C LEU A 403 8.81 28.78 7.57
N ALA A 404 9.30 30.04 7.59
CA ALA A 404 9.17 30.97 6.47
C ALA A 404 9.95 30.49 5.22
N ASP A 405 11.07 29.80 5.42
CA ASP A 405 11.86 29.19 4.33
C ASP A 405 11.32 27.83 3.86
N LEU A 406 10.35 27.27 4.58
CA LEU A 406 9.69 26.03 4.20
C LEU A 406 8.45 26.39 3.38
N HIS A 407 8.66 26.68 2.10
CA HIS A 407 7.59 26.63 1.10
C HIS A 407 7.34 25.19 0.66
N PRO A 408 6.46 24.45 1.34
CA PRO A 408 5.61 23.55 0.55
C PRO A 408 4.16 23.87 0.83
N GLU A 409 3.42 24.16 -0.24
CA GLU A 409 1.96 24.35 -0.22
C GLU A 409 1.17 23.08 0.23
N ASN A 410 1.88 22.05 0.71
CA ASN A 410 1.37 20.69 0.92
C ASN A 410 1.81 20.05 2.27
N ILE A 411 2.40 20.78 3.23
CA ILE A 411 2.70 20.21 4.56
C ILE A 411 1.45 20.29 5.46
N GLU A 412 0.89 19.15 5.81
CA GLU A 412 -0.16 19.05 6.83
C GLU A 412 0.40 18.50 8.16
N GLY A 413 0.31 19.29 9.22
CA GLY A 413 0.52 18.85 10.61
C GLY A 413 1.93 19.02 11.18
N GLY A 414 2.01 19.20 12.51
CA GLY A 414 3.26 19.55 13.21
C GLY A 414 4.39 18.52 13.10
N ARG A 415 4.08 17.22 13.00
CA ARG A 415 5.11 16.18 12.82
C ARG A 415 5.75 16.22 11.43
N ALA A 416 4.98 16.51 10.38
CA ALA A 416 5.50 16.62 9.03
C ALA A 416 6.40 17.85 8.89
N SER A 417 5.99 19.00 9.46
CA SER A 417 6.84 20.19 9.54
C SER A 417 8.14 19.93 10.31
N ALA A 418 8.06 19.23 11.44
CA ALA A 418 9.23 18.87 12.23
C ALA A 418 10.18 17.92 11.50
N ALA A 419 9.65 16.95 10.74
CA ALA A 419 10.47 16.05 9.92
C ALA A 419 11.23 16.80 8.83
N ILE A 420 10.57 17.74 8.13
CA ILE A 420 11.22 18.56 7.09
C ILE A 420 12.27 19.51 7.70
N ALA A 421 12.01 20.05 8.89
CA ALA A 421 13.03 20.84 9.58
C ALA A 421 14.25 19.97 10.00
N ALA A 422 13.99 18.74 10.45
CA ALA A 422 15.03 17.79 10.85
C ALA A 422 15.88 17.29 9.69
N SER A 423 15.32 17.21 8.47
CA SER A 423 16.02 16.67 7.28
C SER A 423 17.25 17.48 6.85
N ARG A 424 17.52 18.63 7.47
CA ARG A 424 18.76 19.41 7.27
C ARG A 424 19.94 18.84 8.06
N PHE A 425 19.70 17.90 8.97
CA PHE A 425 20.69 17.31 9.88
C PHE A 425 20.94 15.82 9.63
N GLY A 426 20.24 15.22 8.65
CA GLY A 426 20.28 13.81 8.28
C GLY A 426 19.01 13.39 7.55
#